data_AF-A0A2V5NHP3-F1
#
_entry.id   AF-A0A2V5NHP3-F1
#
_cell.length_a   1.000
_cell.length_b   1.000
_cell.length_c   1.000
_cell.angle_alpha   90.00
_cell.angle_beta   90.00
_cell.angle_gamma   90.00
#
_symmetry.space_group_name_H-M   'P 1'
#
loop_
_entity.id
_entity.type
_entity.pdbx_description
1 polymer ?
#
loop_
_entity_poly.entity_id
_entity_poly.type
_entity_poly.pdbx_seq_one_letter_code
_entity_poly.pdbx_strand_id
1 'polypeptide(L)'
;MGYAYRNAATPLDFLTTASTDAPLLDQFTFNTASIRAGTISLNTGNIAVITALLTGATTTEPATIASRTNAYHSAQSIVTEINRLNAIGRADVTRLAGAAGTFFGASDEARKAGVRSLAALGQTRTWNLLIDVVAQSGRYPPGATNLNQFVVQGEKRYWLHVAIDRFTGEVIDQQLEAVYE
;
A
#
# COMPACT_ATOMS: atom_id res chain seq x y z
N MET A 1 -24.34 -14.39 16.35
CA MET A 1 -23.55 -13.37 17.08
C MET A 1 -22.09 -13.61 16.73
N GLY A 2 -21.43 -12.65 16.06
CA GLY A 2 -19.99 -12.73 15.81
C GLY A 2 -19.25 -12.19 17.03
N TYR A 3 -18.38 -13.00 17.64
CA TYR A 3 -17.49 -12.56 18.72
C TYR A 3 -16.15 -12.18 18.10
N ALA A 4 -15.70 -10.95 18.36
CA ALA A 4 -14.39 -10.47 17.95
C ALA A 4 -13.48 -10.46 19.18
N TYR A 5 -12.28 -11.03 19.05
CA TYR A 5 -11.37 -11.19 20.17
C TYR A 5 -10.02 -10.50 19.91
N ARG A 6 -9.50 -9.83 20.94
CA ARG A 6 -8.16 -9.23 20.94
C ARG A 6 -7.08 -10.31 21.05
N ASN A 7 -7.38 -11.40 21.74
CA ASN A 7 -6.53 -12.58 21.91
C ASN A 7 -7.42 -13.82 22.14
N ALA A 8 -6.84 -14.99 22.39
CA ALA A 8 -7.61 -16.23 22.54
C ALA A 8 -8.72 -16.20 23.63
N ALA A 9 -8.72 -15.24 24.56
CA ALA A 9 -9.66 -15.19 25.68
C ALA A 9 -10.39 -13.85 25.87
N THR A 10 -9.86 -12.75 25.31
CA THR A 10 -10.33 -11.38 25.61
C THR A 10 -11.14 -10.83 24.43
N PRO A 11 -12.44 -10.53 24.61
CA PRO A 11 -13.24 -9.92 23.55
C PRO A 11 -12.80 -8.47 23.30
N LEU A 12 -12.98 -7.99 22.07
CA LEU A 12 -12.82 -6.59 21.71
C LEU A 12 -13.98 -5.77 22.27
N ASP A 13 -13.67 -4.59 22.82
CA ASP A 13 -14.67 -3.67 23.33
C ASP A 13 -14.88 -2.51 22.34
N PHE A 14 -15.98 -2.54 21.61
CA PHE A 14 -16.38 -1.45 20.71
C PHE A 14 -17.51 -0.59 21.29
N LEU A 15 -17.96 -0.88 22.52
CA LEU A 15 -19.14 -0.29 23.12
C LEU A 15 -18.78 0.84 24.07
N THR A 16 -17.63 0.77 24.74
CA THR A 16 -17.20 1.84 25.66
C THR A 16 -16.40 2.93 24.94
N THR A 17 -16.75 4.18 25.23
CA THR A 17 -16.10 5.36 24.63
C THR A 17 -14.61 5.47 24.96
N ALA A 18 -14.19 4.90 26.10
CA ALA A 18 -12.79 4.90 26.53
C ALA A 18 -12.01 3.65 26.06
N SER A 19 -12.63 2.77 25.27
CA SER A 19 -11.97 1.56 24.80
C SER A 19 -10.79 1.89 23.88
N THR A 20 -9.66 1.24 24.15
CA THR A 20 -8.48 1.27 23.27
C THR A 20 -8.70 0.53 21.96
N ASP A 21 -9.78 -0.25 21.84
CA ASP A 21 -10.10 -1.02 20.63
C ASP A 21 -10.96 -0.23 19.64
N ALA A 22 -11.63 0.83 20.09
CA ALA A 22 -12.51 1.66 19.24
C ALA A 22 -11.83 2.17 17.94
N PRO A 23 -10.54 2.56 17.95
CA PRO A 23 -9.83 3.00 16.73
C PRO A 23 -9.69 1.91 15.65
N LEU A 24 -9.89 0.62 15.98
CA LEU A 24 -9.91 -0.44 14.96
C LEU A 24 -11.06 -0.26 13.98
N LEU A 25 -12.18 0.33 14.40
CA LEU A 25 -13.31 0.60 13.52
C LEU A 25 -12.95 1.61 12.43
N ASP A 26 -12.02 2.52 12.68
CA ASP A 26 -11.58 3.51 11.69
C ASP A 26 -10.84 2.87 10.50
N GLN A 27 -10.33 1.63 10.66
CA GLN A 27 -9.78 0.84 9.55
C GLN A 27 -10.86 0.34 8.58
N PHE A 28 -12.11 0.29 9.03
CA PHE A 28 -13.28 -0.16 8.28
C PHE A 28 -14.15 1.03 7.91
N THR A 29 -13.64 1.86 7.00
CA THR A 29 -14.39 2.98 6.44
C THR A 29 -15.17 2.54 5.21
N PHE A 30 -16.44 2.91 5.16
CA PHE A 30 -17.22 2.87 3.92
C PHE A 30 -16.69 3.94 2.97
N ASN A 31 -16.24 3.52 1.79
CA ASN A 31 -15.77 4.42 0.74
C ASN A 31 -16.71 4.30 -0.47
N THR A 32 -17.37 5.40 -0.84
CA THR A 32 -18.28 5.48 -2.00
C THR A 32 -17.55 5.64 -3.33
N ALA A 33 -16.22 5.73 -3.34
CA ALA A 33 -15.44 5.80 -4.57
C ALA A 33 -15.72 4.56 -5.43
N SER A 34 -16.28 4.80 -6.62
CA SER A 34 -16.67 3.74 -7.58
C SER A 34 -15.48 2.98 -8.15
N ILE A 35 -14.28 3.57 -8.11
CA ILE A 35 -13.04 3.00 -8.63
C ILE A 35 -11.89 3.29 -7.67
N ARG A 36 -11.18 2.24 -7.25
CA ARG A 36 -9.90 2.36 -6.55
C ARG A 36 -8.79 2.49 -7.59
N ALA A 37 -8.40 3.74 -7.90
CA ALA A 37 -7.46 4.05 -8.99
C ALA A 37 -6.00 3.65 -8.71
N GLY A 38 -5.68 3.14 -7.52
CA GLY A 38 -4.35 2.61 -7.23
C GLY A 38 -4.19 2.24 -5.76
N THR A 39 -3.35 1.25 -5.49
CA THR A 39 -2.88 0.94 -4.13
C THR A 39 -1.40 1.25 -4.05
N ILE A 40 -0.98 1.93 -2.98
CA ILE A 40 0.42 2.26 -2.77
C ILE A 40 1.02 1.35 -1.70
N SER A 41 2.25 0.89 -1.91
CA SER A 41 2.98 0.21 -0.86
C SER A 41 3.54 1.24 0.11
N LEU A 42 3.08 1.21 1.36
CA LEU A 42 3.55 2.14 2.40
C LEU A 42 5.05 1.93 2.67
N ASN A 43 5.53 0.69 2.57
CA ASN A 43 6.93 0.34 2.80
C ASN A 43 7.92 0.87 1.75
N THR A 44 7.46 1.48 0.65
CA THR A 44 8.36 2.16 -0.30
C THR A 44 9.04 3.37 0.33
N GLY A 45 8.47 3.93 1.41
CA GLY A 45 9.01 5.10 2.09
C GLY A 45 9.02 6.37 1.23
N ASN A 46 8.31 6.39 0.10
CA ASN A 46 8.31 7.54 -0.79
C ASN A 46 7.47 8.68 -0.19
N ILE A 47 8.16 9.68 0.38
CA ILE A 47 7.54 10.83 1.05
C ILE A 47 6.59 11.57 0.12
N ALA A 48 6.92 11.74 -1.17
CA ALA A 48 6.07 12.49 -2.10
C ALA A 48 4.73 11.76 -2.35
N VAL A 49 4.77 10.44 -2.49
CA VAL A 49 3.57 9.61 -2.68
C VAL A 49 2.71 9.59 -1.42
N ILE A 50 3.32 9.43 -0.24
CA ILE A 50 2.58 9.44 1.04
C ILE A 50 2.01 10.85 1.32
N THR A 51 2.74 11.91 0.98
CA THR A 51 2.23 13.29 1.09
C THR A 51 1.01 13.48 0.20
N ALA A 52 1.06 13.01 -1.05
CA ALA A 52 -0.07 13.09 -1.97
C ALA A 52 -1.28 12.29 -1.47
N LEU A 53 -1.05 11.11 -0.88
CA LEU A 53 -2.09 10.31 -0.26
C LEU A 53 -2.80 11.05 0.89
N LEU A 54 -2.03 11.75 1.71
CA LEU A 54 -2.52 12.43 2.90
C LEU A 54 -3.11 13.81 2.60
N THR A 55 -2.73 14.41 1.47
CA THR A 55 -3.31 15.67 1.01
C THR A 55 -4.75 15.40 0.55
N GLY A 56 -5.70 16.18 1.05
CA GLY A 56 -7.13 15.92 0.77
C GLY A 56 -7.87 15.19 1.88
N ALA A 57 -7.17 14.67 2.90
CA ALA A 57 -7.81 14.04 4.05
C ALA A 57 -8.61 15.07 4.87
N THR A 58 -9.86 14.76 5.20
CA THR A 58 -10.70 15.61 6.05
C THR A 58 -10.38 15.39 7.53
N THR A 59 -9.87 16.44 8.19
CA THR A 59 -9.37 16.41 9.57
C THR A 59 -10.39 16.88 10.60
N THR A 60 -11.47 17.54 10.19
CA THR A 60 -12.58 17.98 11.05
C THR A 60 -13.91 17.88 10.32
N GLU A 61 -15.01 17.85 11.08
CA GLU A 61 -16.35 18.12 10.57
C GLU A 61 -16.88 19.46 11.13
N PRO A 62 -17.30 20.43 10.29
CA PRO A 62 -17.29 20.36 8.82
C PRO A 62 -15.86 20.43 8.23
N ALA A 63 -15.72 19.84 7.03
CA ALA A 63 -14.49 19.42 6.36
C ALA A 63 -13.37 20.48 6.29
N THR A 64 -12.43 20.44 7.24
CA THR A 64 -11.09 21.01 7.03
C THR A 64 -10.24 19.97 6.32
N ILE A 65 -9.60 20.36 5.21
CA ILE A 65 -8.72 19.49 4.44
C ILE A 65 -7.28 19.64 4.96
N ALA A 66 -6.58 18.52 5.11
CA ALA A 66 -5.16 18.52 5.45
C ALA A 66 -4.35 19.34 4.44
N SER A 67 -3.63 20.35 4.93
CA SER A 67 -2.73 21.15 4.10
C SER A 67 -1.57 20.29 3.58
N ARG A 68 -1.02 20.66 2.43
CA ARG A 68 0.16 19.98 1.86
C ARG A 68 1.35 19.98 2.84
N THR A 69 1.53 21.05 3.61
CA THR A 69 2.58 21.17 4.62
C THR A 69 2.41 20.14 5.75
N ASN A 70 1.19 20.02 6.30
CA ASN A 70 0.91 19.07 7.37
C ASN A 70 0.99 17.63 6.85
N ALA A 71 0.50 17.38 5.64
CA ALA A 71 0.63 16.09 4.96
C ALA A 71 2.10 15.70 4.75
N TYR A 72 2.96 16.66 4.39
CA TYR A 72 4.39 16.43 4.21
C TYR A 72 5.08 16.03 5.52
N HIS A 73 4.84 16.76 6.60
CA HIS A 73 5.41 16.40 7.90
C HIS A 73 4.87 15.08 8.45
N SER A 74 3.58 14.80 8.25
CA SER A 74 2.98 13.50 8.57
C SER A 74 3.64 12.37 7.79
N ALA A 75 3.90 12.59 6.49
CA ALA A 75 4.60 11.63 5.64
C ALA A 75 6.04 11.38 6.13
N GLN A 76 6.76 12.41 6.57
CA GLN A 76 8.09 12.24 7.17
C GLN A 76 8.02 11.34 8.42
N SER A 77 7.08 11.59 9.33
CA SER A 77 6.90 10.76 10.54
C SER A 77 6.53 9.31 10.22
N ILE A 78 5.65 9.09 9.22
CA ILE A 78 5.32 7.75 8.73
C ILE A 78 6.58 7.04 8.19
N VAL A 79 7.39 7.73 7.37
CA VAL A 79 8.60 7.13 6.79
C VAL A 79 9.65 6.81 7.87
N THR A 80 9.82 7.67 8.88
CA THR A 80 10.64 7.36 10.05
C THR A 80 10.17 6.09 10.73
N GLU A 81 8.86 5.93 10.91
CA GLU A 81 8.26 4.80 11.62
C GLU A 81 8.27 3.50 10.78
N ILE A 82 8.22 3.60 9.44
CA ILE A 82 8.47 2.49 8.51
C ILE A 82 9.93 2.04 8.58
N ASN A 83 10.87 2.99 8.56
CA ASN A 83 12.31 2.68 8.62
C ASN A 83 12.68 2.02 9.95
N ARG A 84 11.96 2.33 11.05
CA ARG A 84 12.11 1.64 12.33
C ARG A 84 11.55 0.22 12.28
N LEU A 85 10.37 0.04 11.69
CA LEU A 85 9.70 -1.23 11.56
C LEU A 85 8.79 -1.22 10.32
N ASN A 86 9.14 -2.03 9.33
CA ASN A 86 8.30 -2.21 8.14
C ASN A 86 6.89 -2.65 8.55
N ALA A 87 5.88 -2.14 7.86
CA ALA A 87 4.53 -2.60 8.04
C ALA A 87 4.36 -3.98 7.38
N ILE A 88 3.91 -4.99 8.13
CA ILE A 88 3.77 -6.37 7.66
C ILE A 88 2.30 -6.71 7.43
N GLY A 89 1.40 -6.10 8.21
CA GLY A 89 -0.03 -6.34 8.12
C GLY A 89 -0.87 -5.07 8.27
N ARG A 90 -2.20 -5.21 8.21
CA ARG A 90 -3.12 -4.08 8.41
C ARG A 90 -3.08 -3.53 9.84
N ALA A 91 -2.66 -4.34 10.82
CA ALA A 91 -2.46 -3.89 12.19
C ALA A 91 -1.42 -2.76 12.30
N ASP A 92 -0.39 -2.77 11.45
CA ASP A 92 0.63 -1.72 11.42
C ASP A 92 0.11 -0.37 10.93
N VAL A 93 -1.02 -0.34 10.21
CA VAL A 93 -1.62 0.91 9.73
C VAL A 93 -1.99 1.81 10.89
N THR A 94 -2.47 1.27 12.02
CA THR A 94 -2.78 2.04 13.22
C THR A 94 -1.53 2.69 13.82
N ARG A 95 -0.42 1.95 13.87
CA ARG A 95 0.88 2.47 14.32
C ARG A 95 1.37 3.60 13.43
N LEU A 96 1.33 3.41 12.11
CA LEU A 96 1.73 4.44 11.14
C LEU A 96 0.83 5.68 11.20
N ALA A 97 -0.48 5.49 11.37
CA ALA A 97 -1.43 6.58 11.52
C ALA A 97 -1.22 7.36 12.82
N GLY A 98 -0.82 6.69 13.91
CA GLY A 98 -0.41 7.34 15.15
C GLY A 98 0.77 8.30 14.95
N ALA A 99 1.75 7.92 14.12
CA ALA A 99 2.86 8.81 13.75
C ALA A 99 2.39 10.00 12.88
N ALA A 100 1.39 9.79 12.03
CA ALA A 100 0.83 10.82 11.13
C ALA A 100 -0.03 11.87 11.85
N GLY A 101 -0.82 11.44 12.85
CA GLY A 101 -1.83 12.27 13.51
C GLY A 101 -1.27 13.51 14.22
N THR A 102 0.03 13.56 14.50
CA THR A 102 0.71 14.69 15.17
C THR A 102 0.57 16.01 14.41
N PHE A 103 0.50 15.98 13.07
CA PHE A 103 0.42 17.19 12.24
C PHE A 103 -0.99 17.48 11.69
N PHE A 104 -1.94 16.55 11.80
CA PHE A 104 -3.34 16.81 11.42
C PHE A 104 -4.14 17.53 12.51
N GLY A 105 -3.64 17.51 13.75
CA GLY A 105 -4.26 18.15 14.90
C GLY A 105 -4.55 17.15 16.02
N ALA A 106 -4.93 17.68 17.18
CA ALA A 106 -5.17 16.87 18.38
C ALA A 106 -6.59 16.29 18.48
N SER A 107 -7.51 16.66 17.57
CA SER A 107 -8.87 16.13 17.55
C SER A 107 -8.88 14.65 17.21
N ASP A 108 -9.89 13.94 17.69
CA ASP A 108 -10.06 12.53 17.34
C ASP A 108 -10.30 12.38 15.83
N GLU A 109 -11.06 13.28 15.22
CA GLU A 109 -11.33 13.29 13.78
C GLU A 109 -10.06 13.43 12.94
N ALA A 110 -9.10 14.25 13.39
CA ALA A 110 -7.80 14.42 12.73
C ALA A 110 -6.94 13.16 12.79
N ARG A 111 -6.95 12.46 13.93
CA ARG A 111 -6.24 11.17 14.08
C ARG A 111 -6.86 10.10 13.18
N LYS A 112 -8.19 10.05 13.11
CA LYS A 112 -8.92 9.10 12.26
C LYS A 112 -8.69 9.38 10.77
N ALA A 113 -8.50 10.64 10.37
CA ALA A 113 -8.25 11.03 8.97
C ALA A 113 -7.00 10.34 8.39
N GLY A 114 -5.93 10.26 9.18
CA GLY A 114 -4.70 9.53 8.80
C GLY A 114 -4.95 8.04 8.64
N VAL A 115 -5.64 7.41 9.60
CA VAL A 115 -6.00 5.98 9.55
C VAL A 115 -6.83 5.69 8.29
N ARG A 116 -7.88 6.48 8.03
CA ARG A 116 -8.76 6.30 6.87
C ARG A 116 -7.99 6.40 5.56
N SER A 117 -7.12 7.41 5.42
CA SER A 117 -6.33 7.61 4.20
C SER A 117 -5.38 6.44 3.95
N LEU A 118 -4.66 5.99 4.99
CA LEU A 118 -3.74 4.87 4.89
C LEU A 118 -4.45 3.53 4.69
N ALA A 119 -5.58 3.29 5.37
CA ALA A 119 -6.38 2.08 5.22
C ALA A 119 -7.10 2.02 3.86
N ALA A 120 -7.45 3.18 3.29
CA ALA A 120 -8.14 3.27 2.02
C ALA A 120 -7.23 2.98 0.83
N LEU A 121 -5.95 3.35 0.84
CA LEU A 121 -5.07 3.22 -0.34
C LEU A 121 -3.73 2.53 -0.06
N GLY A 122 -3.37 2.29 1.19
CA GLY A 122 -2.13 1.63 1.59
C GLY A 122 -2.20 0.10 1.53
N GLN A 123 -1.13 -0.51 1.03
CA GLN A 123 -0.85 -1.94 1.05
C GLN A 123 0.41 -2.17 1.89
N THR A 124 0.36 -3.08 2.86
CA THR A 124 1.50 -3.38 3.75
C THR A 124 2.03 -4.80 3.57
N ARG A 125 1.23 -5.71 3.01
CA ARG A 125 1.53 -7.15 2.94
C ARG A 125 1.89 -7.68 1.55
N THR A 126 1.79 -6.86 0.51
CA THR A 126 1.97 -7.36 -0.86
C THR A 126 3.09 -6.63 -1.57
N TRP A 127 3.94 -7.37 -2.26
CA TRP A 127 4.82 -6.84 -3.30
C TRP A 127 4.09 -6.87 -4.63
N ASN A 128 3.95 -5.70 -5.26
CA ASN A 128 3.43 -5.60 -6.62
C ASN A 128 4.62 -5.39 -7.55
N LEU A 129 4.83 -6.32 -8.49
CA LEU A 129 5.91 -6.28 -9.46
C LEU A 129 5.32 -6.24 -10.87
N LEU A 130 5.97 -5.48 -11.75
CA LEU A 130 5.80 -5.59 -13.19
C LEU A 130 7.08 -6.22 -13.75
N ILE A 131 6.94 -7.37 -14.40
CA ILE A 131 8.03 -8.10 -15.04
C ILE A 131 7.86 -7.95 -16.54
N ASP A 132 8.88 -7.38 -17.19
CA ASP A 132 8.95 -7.25 -18.63
C ASP A 132 9.67 -8.46 -19.23
N VAL A 133 8.93 -9.29 -19.97
CA VAL A 133 9.43 -10.52 -20.56
C VAL A 133 9.55 -10.33 -22.06
N VAL A 134 10.79 -10.39 -22.55
CA VAL A 134 11.10 -10.38 -23.99
C VAL A 134 11.58 -11.77 -24.39
N ALA A 135 10.76 -12.49 -25.16
CA ALA A 135 11.08 -13.80 -25.69
C ALA A 135 11.51 -13.67 -27.16
N GLN A 136 12.77 -13.99 -27.44
CA GLN A 136 13.33 -13.95 -28.78
C GLN A 136 13.56 -15.36 -29.32
N SER A 137 13.20 -15.56 -30.57
CA SER A 137 13.47 -16.76 -31.36
C SER A 137 14.37 -16.38 -32.53
N GLY A 138 15.26 -17.27 -32.93
CA GLY A 138 16.30 -16.95 -33.90
C GLY A 138 17.33 -18.05 -34.07
N ARG A 139 18.47 -17.71 -34.66
CA ARG A 139 19.55 -18.67 -34.94
C ARG A 139 20.93 -18.04 -34.84
N TYR A 140 21.93 -18.90 -34.65
CA TYR A 140 23.32 -18.51 -34.87
C TYR A 140 23.69 -18.70 -36.36
N PRO A 141 24.38 -17.73 -36.98
CA PRO A 141 24.89 -17.90 -38.33
C PRO A 141 26.03 -18.94 -38.35
N PRO A 142 26.30 -19.57 -39.51
CA PRO A 142 27.46 -20.44 -39.65
C PRO A 142 28.75 -19.72 -39.26
N GLY A 143 29.58 -20.35 -38.42
CA GLY A 143 30.81 -19.75 -37.91
C GLY A 143 30.65 -18.84 -36.69
N ALA A 144 29.48 -18.81 -36.06
CA ALA A 144 29.31 -18.13 -34.77
C ALA A 144 30.22 -18.76 -33.70
N THR A 145 30.97 -17.93 -32.98
CA THR A 145 31.90 -18.30 -31.92
C THR A 145 31.49 -17.73 -30.56
N ASN A 146 30.44 -16.89 -30.50
CA ASN A 146 29.96 -16.29 -29.26
C ASN A 146 28.43 -16.08 -29.25
N LEU A 147 27.88 -15.88 -28.04
CA LEU A 147 26.44 -15.74 -27.82
C LEU A 147 25.86 -14.46 -28.43
N ASN A 148 26.66 -13.40 -28.59
CA ASN A 148 26.22 -12.10 -29.12
C ASN A 148 25.94 -12.13 -30.63
N GLN A 149 26.33 -13.21 -31.31
CA GLN A 149 26.05 -13.43 -32.74
C GLN A 149 24.66 -14.06 -32.99
N PHE A 150 23.81 -14.13 -31.98
CA PHE A 150 22.45 -14.61 -32.14
C PHE A 150 21.64 -13.65 -33.03
N VAL A 151 21.11 -14.15 -34.13
CA VAL A 151 20.26 -13.38 -35.04
C VAL A 151 18.80 -13.66 -34.69
N VAL A 152 18.12 -12.64 -34.17
CA VAL A 152 16.69 -12.68 -33.83
C VAL A 152 15.87 -12.73 -35.13
N GLN A 153 14.93 -13.66 -35.20
CA GLN A 153 14.01 -13.85 -36.32
C GLN A 153 12.55 -13.64 -35.94
N GLY A 154 12.24 -13.69 -34.64
CA GLY A 154 10.94 -13.35 -34.11
C GLY A 154 11.06 -12.95 -32.65
N GLU A 155 10.29 -11.96 -32.23
CA GLU A 155 10.23 -11.49 -30.87
C GLU A 155 8.78 -11.45 -30.40
N LYS A 156 8.55 -11.78 -29.13
CA LYS A 156 7.28 -11.57 -28.47
C LYS A 156 7.52 -10.99 -27.08
N ARG A 157 6.74 -9.97 -26.73
CA ARG A 157 6.87 -9.27 -25.45
C ARG A 157 5.60 -9.45 -24.61
N TYR A 158 5.80 -9.62 -23.32
CA TYR A 158 4.71 -9.68 -22.35
C TYR A 158 5.04 -8.85 -21.12
N TRP A 159 4.02 -8.21 -20.55
CA TRP A 159 4.07 -7.63 -19.22
C TRP A 159 3.34 -8.55 -18.26
N LEU A 160 4.04 -9.00 -17.24
CA LEU A 160 3.48 -9.80 -16.17
C LEU A 160 3.40 -8.95 -14.90
N HIS A 161 2.18 -8.66 -14.48
CA HIS A 161 1.89 -8.06 -13.18
C HIS A 161 1.75 -9.17 -12.16
N VAL A 162 2.53 -9.14 -11.08
CA VAL A 162 2.47 -10.14 -9.99
C VAL A 162 2.29 -9.44 -8.66
N ALA A 163 1.36 -9.95 -7.87
CA ALA A 163 1.19 -9.62 -6.46
C ALA A 163 1.66 -10.81 -5.61
N ILE A 164 2.64 -10.59 -4.73
CA ILE A 164 3.21 -11.62 -3.86
C ILE A 164 2.94 -11.25 -2.41
N ASP A 165 2.39 -12.16 -1.61
CA ASP A 165 2.32 -11.98 -0.14
C ASP A 165 3.74 -12.00 0.42
N ARG A 166 4.14 -10.90 1.05
CA ARG A 166 5.46 -10.70 1.64
C ARG A 166 5.75 -11.66 2.80
N PHE A 167 4.72 -12.16 3.48
CA PHE A 167 4.90 -13.03 4.63
C PHE A 167 5.05 -14.51 4.23
N THR A 168 4.23 -14.98 3.29
CA THR A 168 4.26 -16.39 2.85
C THR A 168 5.13 -16.62 1.62
N GLY A 169 5.39 -15.58 0.82
CA GLY A 169 6.05 -15.69 -0.48
C GLY A 169 5.12 -16.21 -1.59
N GLU A 170 3.84 -16.43 -1.29
CA GLU A 170 2.88 -16.95 -2.26
C GLU A 170 2.45 -15.86 -3.25
N VAL A 171 2.27 -16.25 -4.50
CA VAL A 171 1.63 -15.39 -5.52
C VAL A 171 0.14 -15.35 -5.22
N ILE A 172 -0.35 -14.17 -4.85
CA ILE A 172 -1.76 -13.96 -4.51
C ILE A 172 -2.58 -13.44 -5.70
N ASP A 173 -1.92 -12.83 -6.68
CA ASP A 173 -2.54 -12.43 -7.95
C ASP A 173 -1.49 -12.36 -9.06
N GLN A 174 -1.90 -12.63 -10.30
CA GLN A 174 -1.07 -12.48 -11.49
C GLN A 174 -1.90 -12.13 -12.72
N GLN A 175 -1.40 -11.21 -13.53
CA GLN A 175 -2.00 -10.83 -14.80
C GLN A 175 -0.91 -10.74 -15.88
N LEU A 176 -1.08 -11.52 -16.95
CA LEU A 176 -0.20 -11.51 -18.11
C LEU A 176 -0.85 -10.73 -19.27
N GLU A 177 -0.16 -9.72 -19.76
CA GLU A 177 -0.57 -8.92 -20.91
C GLU A 177 0.40 -9.15 -22.07
N ALA A 178 -0.12 -9.46 -23.25
CA ALA A 178 0.68 -9.52 -24.48
C ALA A 178 0.86 -8.10 -25.01
N VAL A 179 2.12 -7.70 -25.22
CA VAL A 179 2.46 -6.41 -25.82
C VAL A 179 2.56 -6.60 -27.32
N TYR A 180 1.76 -5.85 -28.06
CA TYR A 180 1.78 -5.81 -29.52
C TYR A 180 2.46 -4.52 -29.97
N GLU A 181 3.49 -4.64 -30.80
CA GLU A 181 4.13 -3.53 -31.50
C GLU A 181 3.56 -3.37 -32.92
#